data_AF-A0A9N9PX60-F1
#
_entry.id   AF-A0A9N9PX60-F1
#
_cell.length_a   1.000
_cell.length_b   1.000
_cell.length_c   1.000
_cell.angle_alpha   90.00
_cell.angle_beta   90.00
_cell.angle_gamma   90.00
#
_symmetry.space_group_name_H-M   'P 1'
#
loop_
_entity.id
_entity.type
_entity.pdbx_description
1 polymer ?
#
loop_
_entity_poly.entity_id
_entity_poly.type
_entity_poly.pdbx_seq_one_letter_code
_entity_poly.pdbx_strand_id
1 'polypeptide(L)'
;MKMSTTMSVTKDCLAVTTAVKSSEENNTSLEIIQKNVKKRWQSYIWDTFDKSPEERHFMFKLDFALLTMASLGYFIKNLHQTNINNAFVSGMKEDLNLYENEFNYMQTCWTIGCVIGEIPSNLVLTRVRPSVWIPCCELIWTVLTFSLARRTTAKQIYAVRFFIRLAGMQYIIGSWYRKDELAKRSCLFHVSSALAAMLSGYLMTGMIQLDGLHGLAGWQWLFLIDRAIGLPICIAGYFILPDVPEICKTFYFSAEELVFAKKRMELEGRKERAPYTRSKIIRILTSWRIWLLTLLYVCFNNSGINSQPVFAQYLKKEKYSVEDINYYPTGARAVQIVTTFLHAWLSDNVLNGSRWEPIMIGAHENLCRSIPCNL
;
A
#
# COMPACT_ATOMS: atom_id res chain seq x y z
N MET A 1 -68.50 -16.97 -1.15
CA MET A 1 -67.15 -17.34 -1.64
C MET A 1 -66.56 -16.35 -2.67
N LYS A 2 -66.95 -15.06 -2.70
CA LYS A 2 -66.46 -14.04 -3.67
C LYS A 2 -65.62 -12.90 -3.06
N MET A 3 -65.45 -12.87 -1.73
CA MET A 3 -64.72 -11.79 -1.03
C MET A 3 -63.24 -12.10 -0.77
N SER A 4 -62.80 -13.36 -0.89
CA SER A 4 -61.40 -13.75 -0.64
C SER A 4 -60.47 -13.47 -1.82
N THR A 5 -61.00 -13.41 -3.04
CA THR A 5 -60.21 -13.23 -4.27
C THR A 5 -59.81 -11.77 -4.50
N THR A 6 -60.66 -10.81 -4.10
CA THR A 6 -60.37 -9.36 -4.24
C THR A 6 -59.29 -8.86 -3.29
N MET A 7 -59.14 -9.45 -2.09
CA MET A 7 -58.07 -9.11 -1.14
C MET A 7 -56.70 -9.68 -1.52
N SER A 8 -56.62 -10.80 -2.26
CA SER A 8 -55.35 -11.34 -2.76
C SER A 8 -54.81 -10.45 -3.90
N VAL A 9 -55.67 -10.09 -4.86
CA VAL A 9 -55.29 -9.26 -6.01
C VAL A 9 -54.80 -7.87 -5.58
N THR A 10 -55.37 -7.28 -4.52
CA THR A 10 -54.92 -5.97 -4.00
C THR A 10 -53.56 -6.04 -3.30
N LYS A 11 -53.25 -7.14 -2.60
CA LYS A 11 -51.92 -7.35 -1.99
C LYS A 11 -50.84 -7.58 -3.05
N ASP A 12 -51.17 -8.35 -4.08
CA ASP A 12 -50.25 -8.61 -5.19
C ASP A 12 -49.98 -7.33 -6.00
N CYS A 13 -51.01 -6.50 -6.25
CA CYS A 13 -50.83 -5.18 -6.87
C CYS A 13 -49.97 -4.24 -6.01
N LEU A 14 -50.15 -4.23 -4.69
CA LEU A 14 -49.34 -3.39 -3.78
C LEU A 14 -47.87 -3.83 -3.76
N ALA A 15 -47.62 -5.13 -3.76
CA ALA A 15 -46.27 -5.71 -3.81
C ALA A 15 -45.59 -5.43 -5.16
N VAL A 16 -46.31 -5.57 -6.27
CA VAL A 16 -45.82 -5.22 -7.61
C VAL A 16 -45.55 -3.71 -7.72
N THR A 17 -46.41 -2.86 -7.18
CA THR A 17 -46.22 -1.38 -7.22
C THR A 17 -45.00 -0.96 -6.39
N THR A 18 -44.74 -1.65 -5.28
CA THR A 18 -43.57 -1.41 -4.41
C THR A 18 -42.28 -1.91 -5.07
N ALA A 19 -42.33 -3.06 -5.75
CA ALA A 19 -41.22 -3.58 -6.55
C ALA A 19 -40.89 -2.66 -7.74
N VAL A 20 -41.91 -2.16 -8.46
CA VAL A 20 -41.76 -1.23 -9.58
C VAL A 20 -41.14 0.09 -9.10
N LYS A 21 -41.63 0.68 -8.00
CA LYS A 21 -41.01 1.89 -7.40
C LYS A 21 -39.55 1.68 -6.99
N SER A 22 -39.23 0.55 -6.36
CA SER A 22 -37.84 0.23 -5.99
C SER A 22 -36.94 0.02 -7.21
N SER A 23 -37.49 -0.47 -8.32
CA SER A 23 -36.77 -0.65 -9.58
C SER A 23 -36.60 0.67 -10.34
N GLU A 24 -37.57 1.57 -10.28
CA GLU A 24 -37.49 2.91 -10.86
C GLU A 24 -36.52 3.80 -10.08
N GLU A 25 -36.57 3.82 -8.73
CA GLU A 25 -35.57 4.52 -7.90
C GLU A 25 -34.17 3.94 -8.09
N ASN A 26 -34.05 2.61 -8.26
CA ASN A 26 -32.79 1.98 -8.60
C ASN A 26 -32.29 2.38 -9.99
N ASN A 27 -33.15 2.45 -11.00
CA ASN A 27 -32.79 2.87 -12.36
C ASN A 27 -32.43 4.36 -12.42
N THR A 28 -33.14 5.22 -11.68
CA THR A 28 -32.86 6.66 -11.64
C THR A 28 -31.52 6.93 -10.91
N SER A 29 -31.24 6.23 -9.81
CA SER A 29 -29.93 6.30 -9.14
C SER A 29 -28.80 5.68 -9.97
N LEU A 30 -29.08 4.67 -10.79
CA LEU A 30 -28.13 4.10 -11.76
C LEU A 30 -27.80 5.08 -12.89
N GLU A 31 -28.80 5.79 -13.42
CA GLU A 31 -28.60 6.82 -14.45
C GLU A 31 -27.81 8.03 -13.93
N ILE A 32 -28.00 8.42 -12.67
CA ILE A 32 -27.25 9.52 -12.04
C ILE A 32 -25.76 9.16 -11.90
N ILE A 33 -25.42 7.91 -11.59
CA ILE A 33 -24.03 7.42 -11.51
C ILE A 33 -23.36 7.34 -12.90
N GLN A 34 -24.15 7.12 -13.96
CA GLN A 34 -23.66 6.97 -15.34
C GLN A 34 -23.53 8.28 -16.12
N LYS A 35 -24.02 9.41 -15.62
CA LYS A 35 -23.96 10.67 -16.37
C LYS A 35 -22.50 11.13 -16.47
N ASN A 36 -21.89 11.00 -17.65
CA ASN A 36 -20.61 11.60 -17.98
C ASN A 36 -20.70 13.13 -17.77
N VAL A 37 -20.33 13.58 -16.58
CA VAL A 37 -20.24 15.01 -16.26
C VAL A 37 -19.13 15.60 -17.11
N LYS A 38 -19.41 16.73 -17.77
CA LYS A 38 -18.41 17.48 -18.54
C LYS A 38 -17.19 17.74 -17.64
N LYS A 39 -16.03 17.17 -18.00
CA LYS A 39 -14.77 17.33 -17.25
C LYS A 39 -14.47 18.82 -17.04
N ARG A 40 -14.58 19.29 -15.80
CA ARG A 40 -14.12 20.65 -15.44
C ARG A 40 -12.60 20.63 -15.30
N TRP A 41 -11.95 21.79 -15.45
CA TRP A 41 -10.49 21.86 -15.31
C TRP A 41 -9.99 21.35 -13.93
N GLN A 42 -10.83 21.49 -12.90
CA GLN A 42 -10.61 21.00 -11.54
C GLN A 42 -10.55 19.45 -11.43
N SER A 43 -11.17 18.73 -12.39
CA SER A 43 -11.12 17.27 -12.50
C SER A 43 -9.73 16.73 -12.82
N TYR A 44 -8.96 17.49 -13.61
CA TYR A 44 -7.59 17.14 -13.95
C TYR A 44 -6.66 17.17 -12.72
N ILE A 45 -7.04 17.89 -11.66
CA ILE A 45 -6.30 17.94 -10.39
C ILE A 45 -6.74 16.79 -9.47
N TRP A 46 -8.04 16.52 -9.35
CA TRP A 46 -8.56 15.41 -8.54
C TRP A 46 -9.91 14.92 -9.06
N ASP A 47 -10.04 13.63 -9.34
CA ASP A 47 -11.25 13.03 -9.97
C ASP A 47 -12.51 13.16 -9.11
N THR A 48 -12.35 13.49 -7.84
CA THR A 48 -13.46 13.61 -6.89
C THR A 48 -14.26 14.90 -7.10
N PHE A 49 -13.74 15.88 -7.84
CA PHE A 49 -14.42 17.17 -8.08
C PHE A 49 -15.53 17.13 -9.15
N ASP A 50 -15.53 16.12 -10.03
CA ASP A 50 -16.56 15.96 -11.09
C ASP A 50 -17.79 15.16 -10.65
N LYS A 51 -17.78 14.64 -9.42
CA LYS A 51 -18.80 13.72 -8.90
C LYS A 51 -19.93 14.43 -8.18
N SER A 52 -21.06 13.74 -8.01
CA SER A 52 -22.21 14.27 -7.25
C SER A 52 -21.78 14.65 -5.82
N PRO A 53 -22.43 15.63 -5.18
CA PRO A 53 -22.04 16.08 -3.83
C PRO A 53 -22.06 14.95 -2.79
N GLU A 54 -23.02 14.02 -2.92
CA GLU A 54 -23.12 12.81 -2.09
C GLU A 54 -21.93 11.87 -2.32
N GLU A 55 -21.59 11.61 -3.59
CA GLU A 55 -20.46 10.75 -3.94
C GLU A 55 -19.13 11.36 -3.49
N ARG A 56 -18.99 12.69 -3.57
CA ARG A 56 -17.80 13.42 -3.12
C ARG A 56 -17.63 13.38 -1.60
N HIS A 57 -18.71 13.53 -0.83
CA HIS A 57 -18.64 13.44 0.62
C HIS A 57 -18.27 12.02 1.08
N PHE A 58 -18.88 11.01 0.46
CA PHE A 58 -18.53 9.61 0.69
C PHE A 58 -17.05 9.32 0.37
N MET A 59 -16.58 9.77 -0.80
CA MET A 59 -15.18 9.60 -1.22
C MET A 59 -14.20 10.32 -0.30
N PHE A 60 -14.53 11.51 0.20
CA PHE A 60 -13.69 12.21 1.17
C PHE A 60 -13.55 11.44 2.48
N LYS A 61 -14.67 10.91 3.01
CA LYS A 61 -14.65 10.05 4.22
C LYS A 61 -13.82 8.80 4.00
N LEU A 62 -13.99 8.16 2.83
CA LEU A 62 -13.28 6.95 2.46
C LEU A 62 -11.77 7.20 2.26
N ASP A 63 -11.40 8.28 1.56
CA ASP A 63 -10.00 8.66 1.37
C ASP A 63 -9.36 9.02 2.72
N PHE A 64 -10.06 9.78 3.56
CA PHE A 64 -9.54 10.13 4.88
C PHE A 64 -9.28 8.90 5.75
N ALA A 65 -10.15 7.89 5.73
CA ALA A 65 -9.97 6.70 6.54
C ALA A 65 -9.01 5.68 5.90
N LEU A 66 -9.30 5.25 4.68
CA LEU A 66 -8.60 4.16 4.01
C LEU A 66 -7.28 4.63 3.41
N LEU A 67 -7.26 5.73 2.66
CA LEU A 67 -6.05 6.19 1.99
C LEU A 67 -5.02 6.72 2.98
N THR A 68 -5.43 7.50 3.99
CA THR A 68 -4.51 7.97 5.04
C THR A 68 -3.90 6.81 5.80
N MET A 69 -4.70 5.82 6.23
CA MET A 69 -4.18 4.67 6.96
C MET A 69 -3.32 3.77 6.07
N ALA A 70 -3.69 3.59 4.79
CA ALA A 70 -2.87 2.87 3.83
C ALA A 70 -1.49 3.53 3.68
N SER A 71 -1.49 4.83 3.43
CA SER A 71 -0.29 5.65 3.26
C SER A 71 0.58 5.64 4.51
N LEU A 72 0.00 5.79 5.70
CA LEU A 72 0.73 5.74 6.97
C LEU A 72 1.30 4.35 7.26
N GLY A 73 0.54 3.27 7.05
CA GLY A 73 1.04 1.91 7.22
C GLY A 73 2.17 1.58 6.23
N TYR A 74 2.02 2.00 4.98
CA TYR A 74 3.08 1.85 3.98
C TYR A 74 4.29 2.73 4.27
N PHE A 75 4.09 3.94 4.77
CA PHE A 75 5.13 4.83 5.24
C PHE A 75 5.98 4.15 6.32
N ILE A 76 5.35 3.66 7.39
CA ILE A 76 6.01 2.95 8.49
C ILE A 76 6.79 1.75 7.97
N LYS A 77 6.15 0.91 7.16
CA LYS A 77 6.79 -0.26 6.55
C LYS A 77 8.08 0.10 5.78
N ASN A 78 8.05 1.19 5.00
CA ASN A 78 9.22 1.65 4.25
C ASN A 78 10.25 2.34 5.14
N LEU A 79 9.81 3.05 6.17
CA LEU A 79 10.67 3.67 7.19
C LEU A 79 11.51 2.60 7.87
N HIS A 80 10.86 1.53 8.33
CA HIS A 80 11.49 0.36 8.94
C HIS A 80 12.52 -0.31 8.03
N GLN A 81 12.18 -0.48 6.75
CA GLN A 81 13.06 -1.10 5.77
C GLN A 81 14.29 -0.22 5.50
N THR A 82 14.10 1.09 5.39
CA THR A 82 15.18 2.05 5.10
C THR A 82 16.07 2.26 6.32
N ASN A 83 15.51 2.26 7.53
CA ASN A 83 16.25 2.43 8.77
C ASN A 83 17.34 1.37 8.95
N ILE A 84 17.10 0.12 8.54
CA ILE A 84 18.14 -0.92 8.64
C ILE A 84 19.29 -0.65 7.65
N ASN A 85 18.98 -0.12 6.46
CA ASN A 85 20.01 0.24 5.49
C ASN A 85 20.85 1.43 5.98
N ASN A 86 20.21 2.44 6.57
CA ASN A 86 20.90 3.61 7.12
C ASN A 86 21.71 3.25 8.39
N ALA A 87 21.14 2.45 9.30
CA ALA A 87 21.84 1.90 10.46
C ALA A 87 23.11 1.14 10.05
N PHE A 88 23.03 0.32 8.98
CA PHE A 88 24.17 -0.44 8.47
C PHE A 88 25.34 0.46 8.03
N VAL A 89 25.06 1.57 7.34
CA VAL A 89 26.12 2.50 6.93
C VAL A 89 26.60 3.39 8.07
N SER A 90 25.78 3.62 9.10
CA SER A 90 26.04 4.56 10.18
C SER A 90 26.47 3.92 11.52
N GLY A 91 27.08 2.74 11.51
CA GLY A 91 27.76 2.15 12.70
C GLY A 91 27.35 0.72 13.05
N MET A 92 26.17 0.27 12.61
CA MET A 92 25.70 -1.10 12.89
C MET A 92 26.62 -2.17 12.28
N LYS A 93 27.28 -1.87 11.15
CA LYS A 93 28.23 -2.79 10.52
C LYS A 93 29.42 -3.06 11.43
N GLU A 94 29.98 -2.00 12.00
CA GLU A 94 31.15 -2.04 12.87
C GLU A 94 30.82 -2.68 14.24
N ASP A 95 29.68 -2.31 14.83
CA ASP A 95 29.27 -2.81 16.15
C ASP A 95 28.92 -4.32 16.17
N LEU A 96 28.33 -4.82 15.09
CA LEU A 96 27.90 -6.23 14.98
C LEU A 96 28.89 -7.10 14.20
N ASN A 97 30.04 -6.55 13.79
CA ASN A 97 31.01 -7.23 12.93
C ASN A 97 30.37 -7.86 11.68
N LEU A 98 29.46 -7.13 11.02
CA LEU A 98 28.76 -7.57 9.82
C LEU A 98 29.66 -7.41 8.59
N TYR A 99 30.65 -8.28 8.46
CA TYR A 99 31.56 -8.30 7.32
C TYR A 99 31.00 -9.18 6.18
N GLU A 100 31.48 -8.94 4.95
CA GLU A 100 31.13 -9.72 3.75
C GLU A 100 29.65 -9.66 3.32
N ASN A 101 29.05 -10.82 3.04
CA ASN A 101 27.71 -10.99 2.47
C ASN A 101 26.59 -11.05 3.53
N GLU A 102 26.92 -10.89 4.81
CA GLU A 102 25.96 -10.95 5.92
C GLU A 102 24.79 -9.97 5.73
N PHE A 103 25.06 -8.72 5.29
CA PHE A 103 24.01 -7.75 4.97
C PHE A 103 23.11 -8.20 3.80
N ASN A 104 23.69 -8.83 2.78
CA ASN A 104 22.93 -9.38 1.66
C ASN A 104 22.06 -10.56 2.11
N TYR A 105 22.55 -11.40 3.02
CA TYR A 105 21.75 -12.46 3.65
C TYR A 105 20.62 -11.88 4.50
N MET A 106 20.84 -10.80 5.25
CA MET A 106 19.77 -10.09 5.97
C MET A 106 18.63 -9.66 5.05
N GLN A 107 18.97 -9.11 3.89
CA GLN A 107 18.00 -8.64 2.92
C GLN A 107 17.30 -9.80 2.20
N THR A 108 18.02 -10.90 1.98
CA THR A 108 17.49 -12.11 1.35
C THR A 108 16.51 -12.83 2.28
N CYS A 109 16.85 -13.02 3.56
CA CYS A 109 15.96 -13.63 4.56
C CYS A 109 14.65 -12.87 4.68
N TRP A 110 14.71 -11.54 4.64
CA TRP A 110 13.54 -10.68 4.58
C TRP A 110 12.67 -10.97 3.35
N THR A 111 13.27 -11.01 2.16
CA THR A 111 12.55 -11.28 0.91
C THR A 111 11.91 -12.67 0.93
N ILE A 112 12.62 -13.70 1.41
CA ILE A 112 12.08 -15.06 1.56
C ILE A 112 10.88 -15.06 2.51
N GLY A 113 11.01 -14.41 3.68
CA GLY A 113 9.91 -14.28 4.64
C GLY A 113 8.70 -13.56 4.04
N CYS A 114 8.92 -12.53 3.23
CA CYS A 114 7.85 -11.83 2.52
C CYS A 114 7.12 -12.74 1.52
N VAL A 115 7.86 -13.51 0.71
CA VAL A 115 7.26 -14.41 -0.29
C VAL A 115 6.44 -15.52 0.38
N ILE A 116 7.01 -16.14 1.41
CA ILE A 116 6.33 -17.23 2.14
C ILE A 116 5.13 -16.70 2.91
N GLY A 117 5.21 -15.51 3.50
CA GLY A 117 4.15 -14.93 4.32
C GLY A 117 3.01 -14.27 3.56
N GLU A 118 3.26 -13.73 2.36
CA GLU A 118 2.22 -13.05 1.57
C GLU A 118 1.13 -13.98 1.04
N ILE A 119 1.49 -15.17 0.57
CA ILE A 119 0.53 -16.16 0.05
C ILE A 119 -0.49 -16.58 1.13
N PRO A 120 -0.07 -17.08 2.32
CA PRO A 120 -1.00 -17.45 3.38
C PRO A 120 -1.73 -16.23 3.95
N SER A 121 -1.06 -15.07 4.07
CA SER A 121 -1.71 -13.82 4.50
C SER A 121 -2.89 -13.45 3.60
N ASN A 122 -2.69 -13.43 2.29
CA ASN A 122 -3.74 -13.11 1.33
C ASN A 122 -4.87 -14.14 1.35
N LEU A 123 -4.55 -15.42 1.60
CA LEU A 123 -5.57 -16.45 1.79
C LEU A 123 -6.37 -16.22 3.08
N VAL A 124 -5.72 -15.85 4.19
CA VAL A 124 -6.37 -15.56 5.48
C VAL A 124 -7.27 -14.32 5.36
N LEU A 125 -6.85 -13.29 4.62
CA LEU A 125 -7.65 -12.08 4.36
C LEU A 125 -9.01 -12.34 3.68
N THR A 126 -9.16 -13.48 3.00
CA THR A 126 -10.47 -13.88 2.45
C THR A 126 -11.44 -14.39 3.50
N ARG A 127 -10.94 -14.92 4.62
CA ARG A 127 -11.74 -15.52 5.70
C ARG A 127 -11.86 -14.62 6.93
N VAL A 128 -10.81 -13.83 7.22
CA VAL A 128 -10.73 -12.96 8.39
C VAL A 128 -11.01 -11.52 7.97
N ARG A 129 -11.56 -10.74 8.90
CA ARG A 129 -11.78 -9.30 8.74
C ARG A 129 -10.45 -8.56 8.53
N PRO A 130 -10.25 -7.87 7.39
CA PRO A 130 -9.02 -7.12 7.15
C PRO A 130 -8.75 -6.02 8.18
N SER A 131 -9.80 -5.41 8.77
CA SER A 131 -9.70 -4.38 9.82
C SER A 131 -8.95 -4.85 11.06
N VAL A 132 -9.03 -6.14 11.39
CA VAL A 132 -8.35 -6.74 12.54
C VAL A 132 -7.03 -7.38 12.10
N TRP A 133 -7.05 -8.11 10.98
CA TRP A 133 -5.88 -8.87 10.55
C TRP A 133 -4.68 -7.99 10.21
N ILE A 134 -4.89 -6.89 9.46
CA ILE A 134 -3.78 -6.02 9.04
C ILE A 134 -3.11 -5.33 10.23
N PRO A 135 -3.84 -4.66 11.14
CA PRO A 135 -3.23 -4.02 12.31
C PRO A 135 -2.61 -5.03 13.29
N CYS A 136 -3.18 -6.22 13.46
CA CYS A 136 -2.57 -7.27 14.28
C CYS A 136 -1.21 -7.71 13.71
N CYS A 137 -1.12 -7.89 12.39
CA CYS A 137 0.15 -8.23 11.74
C CYS A 137 1.18 -7.11 11.90
N GLU A 138 0.77 -5.85 11.76
CA GLU A 138 1.64 -4.68 11.94
C GLU A 138 2.10 -4.52 13.40
N LEU A 139 1.22 -4.85 14.36
CA LEU A 139 1.57 -4.84 15.79
C LEU A 139 2.58 -5.95 16.11
N ILE A 140 2.37 -7.18 15.63
CA ILE A 140 3.31 -8.29 15.78
C ILE A 140 4.67 -7.90 15.21
N TRP A 141 4.69 -7.30 14.02
CA TRP A 141 5.89 -6.77 13.41
C TRP A 141 6.56 -5.73 14.31
N THR A 142 5.81 -4.74 14.78
CA THR A 142 6.32 -3.64 15.62
C THR A 142 6.97 -4.19 16.89
N VAL A 143 6.35 -5.18 17.54
CA VAL A 143 6.89 -5.84 18.73
C VAL A 143 8.16 -6.64 18.42
N LEU A 144 8.16 -7.44 17.34
CA LEU A 144 9.33 -8.21 16.95
C LEU A 144 10.53 -7.31 16.61
N THR A 145 10.28 -6.16 15.99
CA THR A 145 11.31 -5.18 15.64
C THR A 145 11.73 -4.29 16.81
N PHE A 146 10.91 -4.10 17.84
CA PHE A 146 11.39 -3.57 19.12
C PHE A 146 12.50 -4.46 19.70
N SER A 147 12.38 -5.78 19.52
CA SER A 147 13.40 -6.71 20.00
C SER A 147 14.75 -6.55 19.27
N LEU A 148 14.77 -6.00 18.03
CA LEU A 148 15.99 -5.76 17.25
C LEU A 148 16.94 -4.76 17.92
N ALA A 149 16.41 -3.76 18.62
CA ALA A 149 17.22 -2.73 19.27
C ALA A 149 18.18 -3.29 20.35
N ARG A 150 17.89 -4.49 20.87
CA ARG A 150 18.68 -5.16 21.92
C ARG A 150 19.51 -6.34 21.40
N ARG A 151 19.49 -6.64 20.09
CA ARG A 151 20.19 -7.80 19.52
C ARG A 151 21.66 -7.48 19.26
N THR A 152 22.51 -8.43 19.61
CA THR A 152 23.98 -8.31 19.50
C THR A 152 24.57 -9.28 18.47
N THR A 153 23.74 -10.06 17.76
CA THR A 153 24.21 -11.07 16.80
C THR A 153 23.44 -11.03 15.48
N ALA A 154 24.16 -11.12 14.37
CA ALA A 154 23.61 -11.15 13.00
C ALA A 154 22.49 -12.19 12.82
N LYS A 155 22.71 -13.43 13.27
CA LYS A 155 21.75 -14.54 13.17
C LYS A 155 20.40 -14.25 13.84
N GLN A 156 20.42 -13.51 14.96
CA GLN A 156 19.18 -13.13 15.65
C GLN A 156 18.37 -12.14 14.82
N ILE A 157 19.05 -11.23 14.12
CA ILE A 157 18.41 -10.28 13.20
C ILE A 157 17.81 -11.03 11.99
N TYR A 158 18.46 -12.10 11.52
CA TYR A 158 17.97 -12.91 10.38
C TYR A 158 16.67 -13.62 10.74
N ALA A 159 16.65 -14.25 11.90
CA ALA A 159 15.48 -14.96 12.41
C ALA A 159 14.29 -14.01 12.53
N VAL A 160 14.51 -12.84 13.15
CA VAL A 160 13.45 -11.84 13.30
C VAL A 160 12.97 -11.37 11.92
N ARG A 161 13.85 -11.04 10.98
CA ARG A 161 13.48 -10.63 9.62
C ARG A 161 12.70 -11.70 8.83
N PHE A 162 12.91 -12.98 9.11
CA PHE A 162 12.21 -14.08 8.42
C PHE A 162 10.73 -14.20 8.86
N PHE A 163 10.45 -14.14 10.16
CA PHE A 163 9.11 -14.43 10.71
C PHE A 163 8.07 -13.32 10.50
N ILE A 164 8.43 -12.22 9.83
CA ILE A 164 7.83 -10.93 10.15
C ILE A 164 6.65 -10.50 9.26
N ARG A 165 6.37 -11.11 8.09
CA ARG A 165 5.39 -10.51 7.16
C ARG A 165 4.11 -11.31 6.96
N LEU A 166 2.97 -10.72 7.37
CA LEU A 166 1.63 -11.33 7.21
C LEU A 166 0.50 -10.39 6.74
N ALA A 167 0.74 -9.26 6.05
CA ALA A 167 -0.39 -8.44 5.55
C ALA A 167 -0.16 -7.70 4.23
N GLY A 168 -1.15 -7.78 3.33
CA GLY A 168 -1.24 -7.04 2.07
C GLY A 168 -2.36 -5.98 2.08
N MET A 169 -2.00 -4.71 2.29
CA MET A 169 -2.94 -3.57 2.27
C MET A 169 -3.57 -3.32 0.89
N GLN A 170 -2.87 -3.71 -0.19
CA GLN A 170 -3.31 -3.48 -1.58
C GLN A 170 -4.66 -4.14 -1.90
N TYR A 171 -5.00 -5.23 -1.22
CA TYR A 171 -6.29 -5.92 -1.39
C TYR A 171 -7.47 -5.05 -0.94
N ILE A 172 -7.34 -4.31 0.15
CA ILE A 172 -8.40 -3.43 0.67
C ILE A 172 -8.57 -2.22 -0.26
N ILE A 173 -7.47 -1.57 -0.66
CA ILE A 173 -7.49 -0.44 -1.60
C ILE A 173 -8.18 -0.85 -2.89
N GLY A 174 -7.83 -2.02 -3.41
CA GLY A 174 -8.55 -2.62 -4.52
C GLY A 174 -10.04 -2.64 -4.21
N SER A 175 -10.48 -3.27 -3.12
CA SER A 175 -11.89 -3.54 -2.81
C SER A 175 -12.82 -2.33 -2.72
N TRP A 176 -12.31 -1.12 -2.51
CA TRP A 176 -13.12 0.10 -2.34
C TRP A 176 -13.09 1.07 -3.52
N TYR A 177 -12.01 1.08 -4.31
CA TYR A 177 -11.84 2.05 -5.41
C TYR A 177 -12.17 1.48 -6.78
N ARG A 178 -12.78 2.34 -7.62
CA ARG A 178 -12.98 2.07 -9.05
C ARG A 178 -11.68 2.24 -9.85
N LYS A 179 -11.66 1.74 -11.08
CA LYS A 179 -10.43 1.70 -11.91
C LYS A 179 -9.91 3.08 -12.28
N ASP A 180 -10.81 4.04 -12.47
CA ASP A 180 -10.56 5.46 -12.72
C ASP A 180 -9.95 6.14 -11.50
N GLU A 181 -10.45 5.85 -10.31
CA GLU A 181 -10.02 6.46 -9.04
C GLU A 181 -8.72 5.88 -8.46
N LEU A 182 -8.41 4.63 -8.79
CA LEU A 182 -7.36 3.86 -8.16
C LEU A 182 -5.96 4.38 -8.50
N ALA A 183 -5.75 4.94 -9.70
CA ALA A 183 -4.43 5.36 -10.17
C ALA A 183 -3.86 6.51 -9.32
N LYS A 184 -4.55 7.65 -9.24
CA LYS A 184 -4.13 8.81 -8.44
C LYS A 184 -3.88 8.47 -6.98
N ARG A 185 -4.75 7.65 -6.40
CA ARG A 185 -4.67 7.22 -5.00
C ARG A 185 -3.52 6.24 -4.77
N SER A 186 -3.27 5.33 -5.71
CA SER A 186 -2.09 4.46 -5.66
C SER A 186 -0.80 5.25 -5.79
N CYS A 187 -0.76 6.30 -6.60
CA CYS A 187 0.39 7.21 -6.67
C CYS A 187 0.66 7.89 -5.33
N LEU A 188 -0.37 8.41 -4.65
CA LEU A 188 -0.22 9.01 -3.32
C LEU A 188 0.33 8.00 -2.30
N PHE A 189 -0.20 6.76 -2.33
CA PHE A 189 0.30 5.66 -1.52
C PHE A 189 1.79 5.37 -1.80
N HIS A 190 2.21 5.35 -3.07
CA HIS A 190 3.61 5.15 -3.43
C HIS A 190 4.52 6.30 -2.99
N VAL A 191 4.07 7.56 -3.08
CA VAL A 191 4.82 8.73 -2.61
C VAL A 191 5.17 8.62 -1.12
N SER A 192 4.30 8.01 -0.30
CA SER A 192 4.58 7.76 1.12
C SER A 192 5.85 6.93 1.35
N SER A 193 6.21 6.00 0.44
CA SER A 193 7.48 5.27 0.59
C SER A 193 8.73 6.12 0.39
N ALA A 194 8.68 7.07 -0.55
CA ALA A 194 9.80 7.97 -0.80
C ALA A 194 9.96 8.95 0.36
N LEU A 195 8.85 9.49 0.89
CA LEU A 195 8.84 10.32 2.10
C LEU A 195 9.40 9.57 3.31
N ALA A 196 9.03 8.30 3.49
CA ALA A 196 9.56 7.47 4.57
C ALA A 196 11.07 7.29 4.47
N ALA A 197 11.58 7.04 3.26
CA ALA A 197 13.02 6.90 3.04
C ALA A 197 13.78 8.21 3.32
N MET A 198 13.19 9.37 2.99
CA MET A 198 13.77 10.67 3.35
C MET A 198 13.79 10.87 4.86
N LEU A 199 12.65 10.67 5.54
CA LEU A 199 12.57 10.82 7.00
C LEU A 199 13.55 9.87 7.71
N SER A 200 13.71 8.64 7.21
CA SER A 200 14.69 7.67 7.73
C SER A 200 16.12 8.21 7.75
N GLY A 201 16.55 8.90 6.69
CA GLY A 201 17.89 9.51 6.63
C GLY A 201 18.05 10.62 7.66
N TYR A 202 17.06 11.52 7.74
CA TYR A 202 17.04 12.62 8.72
C TYR A 202 17.01 12.11 10.16
N LEU A 203 16.21 11.08 10.45
CA LEU A 203 16.17 10.44 11.76
C LEU A 203 17.54 9.85 12.09
N MET A 204 18.18 9.13 11.17
CA MET A 204 19.51 8.55 11.44
C MET A 204 20.54 9.64 11.79
N THR A 205 20.57 10.75 11.05
CA THR A 205 21.48 11.87 11.36
C THR A 205 21.27 12.42 12.76
N GLY A 206 20.00 12.60 13.18
CA GLY A 206 19.69 13.04 14.54
C GLY A 206 20.08 12.01 15.61
N MET A 207 19.94 10.72 15.33
CA MET A 207 20.26 9.65 16.30
C MET A 207 21.76 9.47 16.55
N ILE A 208 22.61 9.87 15.62
CA ILE A 208 24.07 9.85 15.81
C ILE A 208 24.49 10.80 16.94
N GLN A 209 23.76 11.90 17.15
CA GLN A 209 24.03 12.82 18.26
C GLN A 209 23.67 12.23 19.63
N LEU A 210 22.86 11.16 19.65
CA LEU A 210 22.46 10.43 20.86
C LEU A 210 23.34 9.20 21.11
N ASP A 211 24.43 9.05 20.36
CA ASP A 211 25.33 7.91 20.50
C ASP A 211 25.97 7.87 21.89
N GLY A 212 25.92 6.70 22.54
CA GLY A 212 26.39 6.50 23.91
C GLY A 212 25.41 6.95 25.01
N LEU A 213 24.31 7.63 24.67
CA LEU A 213 23.27 7.99 25.64
C LEU A 213 22.62 6.70 26.19
N HIS A 214 22.61 6.54 27.51
CA HIS A 214 22.16 5.32 28.20
C HIS A 214 22.90 4.03 27.79
N GLY A 215 24.10 4.13 27.22
CA GLY A 215 24.88 2.97 26.76
C GLY A 215 24.34 2.29 25.51
N LEU A 216 23.46 2.97 24.77
CA LEU A 216 22.93 2.51 23.49
C LEU A 216 23.64 3.23 22.34
N ALA A 217 23.91 2.49 21.27
CA ALA A 217 24.46 3.05 20.04
C ALA A 217 23.40 3.85 19.27
N GLY A 218 23.80 4.84 18.47
CA GLY A 218 22.88 5.68 17.70
C GLY A 218 21.91 4.87 16.81
N TRP A 219 22.35 3.74 16.24
CA TRP A 219 21.48 2.87 15.45
C TRP A 219 20.42 2.12 16.29
N GLN A 220 20.68 1.86 17.57
CA GLN A 220 19.72 1.24 18.48
C GLN A 220 18.61 2.24 18.84
N TRP A 221 18.98 3.50 19.07
CA TRP A 221 18.04 4.60 19.25
C TRP A 221 17.13 4.79 18.02
N LEU A 222 17.69 4.67 16.81
CA LEU A 222 16.90 4.72 15.58
C LEU A 222 15.77 3.68 15.59
N PHE A 223 16.08 2.42 15.91
CA PHE A 223 15.05 1.39 15.98
C PHE A 223 14.01 1.68 17.06
N LEU A 224 14.42 2.16 18.23
CA LEU A 224 13.50 2.44 19.32
C LEU A 224 12.50 3.56 18.98
N ILE A 225 12.99 4.68 18.43
CA ILE A 225 12.14 5.83 18.06
C ILE A 225 11.23 5.50 16.88
N ASP A 226 11.77 4.81 15.88
CA ASP A 226 11.01 4.32 14.73
C ASP A 226 9.79 3.47 15.15
N ARG A 227 9.96 2.58 16.13
CA ARG A 227 8.84 1.79 16.66
C ARG A 227 7.91 2.60 17.57
N ALA A 228 8.43 3.58 18.31
CA ALA A 228 7.60 4.49 19.09
C ALA A 228 6.66 5.31 18.19
N ILE A 229 7.10 5.70 16.98
CA ILE A 229 6.25 6.38 15.99
C ILE A 229 5.26 5.42 15.33
N GLY A 230 5.69 4.17 15.05
CA GLY A 230 4.84 3.17 14.40
C GLY A 230 3.69 2.66 15.28
N LEU A 231 3.91 2.52 16.59
CA LEU A 231 2.93 1.90 17.50
C LEU A 231 1.58 2.64 17.58
N PRO A 232 1.52 3.99 17.75
CA PRO A 232 0.26 4.73 17.72
C PRO A 232 -0.49 4.58 16.40
N ILE A 233 0.23 4.49 15.28
CA ILE A 233 -0.38 4.35 13.95
C ILE A 233 -0.95 2.94 13.77
N CYS A 234 -0.30 1.90 14.32
CA CYS A 234 -0.88 0.55 14.35
C CYS A 234 -2.19 0.52 15.15
N ILE A 235 -2.21 1.18 16.31
CA ILE A 235 -3.40 1.29 17.17
C ILE A 235 -4.50 2.08 16.43
N ALA A 236 -4.16 3.21 15.82
CA ALA A 236 -5.09 4.00 15.01
C ALA A 236 -5.65 3.19 13.83
N GLY A 237 -4.83 2.33 13.21
CA GLY A 237 -5.26 1.43 12.15
C GLY A 237 -6.32 0.44 12.60
N TYR A 238 -6.29 -0.05 13.84
CA TYR A 238 -7.34 -0.92 14.37
C TYR A 238 -8.71 -0.23 14.44
N PHE A 239 -8.75 1.07 14.72
CA PHE A 239 -10.00 1.83 14.85
C PHE A 239 -10.48 2.45 13.53
N ILE A 240 -9.57 2.91 12.68
CA ILE A 240 -9.89 3.70 11.49
C ILE A 240 -10.05 2.82 10.24
N LEU A 241 -9.30 1.72 10.12
CA LEU A 241 -9.25 0.91 8.90
C LEU A 241 -10.61 0.25 8.60
N PRO A 242 -11.26 0.59 7.46
CA PRO A 242 -12.49 -0.07 7.09
C PRO A 242 -12.22 -1.50 6.61
N ASP A 243 -13.15 -2.41 6.94
CA ASP A 243 -13.24 -3.72 6.32
C ASP A 243 -13.63 -3.61 4.84
N VAL A 244 -13.78 -4.72 4.10
CA VAL A 244 -14.31 -4.63 2.72
C VAL A 244 -15.78 -4.19 2.70
N PRO A 245 -16.28 -3.59 1.60
CA PRO A 245 -17.65 -3.07 1.52
C PRO A 245 -18.72 -4.10 1.92
N GLU A 246 -18.50 -5.38 1.61
CA GLU A 246 -19.41 -6.50 1.92
C GLU A 246 -19.68 -6.67 3.42
N ILE A 247 -18.64 -6.56 4.25
CA ILE A 247 -18.64 -6.89 5.69
C ILE A 247 -18.36 -5.67 6.58
N CYS A 248 -18.31 -4.47 6.01
CA CYS A 248 -17.92 -3.26 6.70
C CYS A 248 -18.86 -2.95 7.87
N LYS A 249 -18.27 -2.78 9.06
CA LYS A 249 -18.95 -2.37 10.29
C LYS A 249 -18.14 -1.26 10.97
N THR A 250 -17.94 -0.14 10.28
CA THR A 250 -17.28 1.03 10.87
C THR A 250 -18.29 1.97 11.50
N PHE A 251 -17.84 2.75 12.48
CA PHE A 251 -18.67 3.72 13.19
C PHE A 251 -18.98 4.98 12.37
N TYR A 252 -18.24 5.22 11.28
CA TYR A 252 -18.29 6.46 10.51
C TYR A 252 -18.98 6.33 9.14
N PHE A 253 -19.34 5.11 8.71
CA PHE A 253 -20.17 4.91 7.51
C PHE A 253 -21.63 4.65 7.89
N SER A 254 -22.55 5.35 7.24
CA SER A 254 -23.98 5.05 7.33
C SER A 254 -24.33 3.78 6.57
N ALA A 255 -25.42 3.10 6.94
CA ALA A 255 -25.92 1.92 6.23
C ALA A 255 -26.22 2.24 4.75
N GLU A 256 -26.71 3.44 4.47
CA GLU A 256 -26.99 3.94 3.11
C GLU A 256 -25.71 4.11 2.28
N GLU A 257 -24.64 4.64 2.89
CA GLU A 257 -23.33 4.81 2.24
C GLU A 257 -22.69 3.45 1.91
N LEU A 258 -22.89 2.44 2.75
CA LEU A 258 -22.41 1.08 2.50
C LEU A 258 -23.17 0.39 1.36
N VAL A 259 -24.48 0.59 1.27
CA VAL A 259 -25.29 0.09 0.13
C VAL A 259 -24.83 0.77 -1.17
N PHE A 260 -24.60 2.08 -1.13
CA PHE A 260 -24.06 2.83 -2.26
C PHE A 260 -22.67 2.30 -2.69
N ALA A 261 -21.78 2.02 -1.73
CA ALA A 261 -20.47 1.45 -2.00
C ALA A 261 -20.54 0.07 -2.68
N LYS A 262 -21.43 -0.82 -2.21
CA LYS A 262 -21.64 -2.15 -2.81
C LYS A 262 -22.12 -2.04 -4.26
N LYS A 263 -23.17 -1.22 -4.50
CA LYS A 263 -23.73 -0.97 -5.83
C LYS A 263 -22.66 -0.47 -6.81
N ARG A 264 -21.77 0.43 -6.36
CA ARG A 264 -20.63 0.92 -7.18
C ARG A 264 -19.65 -0.19 -7.58
N MET A 265 -19.34 -1.10 -6.68
CA MET A 265 -18.40 -2.19 -6.96
C MET A 265 -19.01 -3.27 -7.85
N GLU A 266 -20.30 -3.55 -7.70
CA GLU A 266 -21.06 -4.44 -8.58
C GLU A 266 -21.10 -3.92 -10.03
N LEU A 267 -21.31 -2.61 -10.21
CA LEU A 267 -21.30 -1.95 -11.52
C LEU A 267 -19.95 -2.04 -12.25
N GLU A 268 -18.85 -2.09 -11.50
CA GLU A 268 -17.51 -2.28 -12.05
C GLU A 268 -17.22 -3.76 -12.43
N GLY A 269 -18.20 -4.65 -12.23
CA GLY A 269 -18.13 -6.07 -12.54
C GLY A 269 -17.31 -6.88 -11.53
N ARG A 270 -17.13 -6.36 -10.30
CA ARG A 270 -16.41 -7.09 -9.26
C ARG A 270 -17.29 -8.16 -8.66
N LYS A 271 -16.85 -9.41 -8.80
CA LYS A 271 -17.50 -10.56 -8.17
C LYS A 271 -17.20 -10.56 -6.68
N GLU A 272 -18.23 -10.90 -5.90
CA GLU A 272 -18.13 -11.09 -4.46
C GLU A 272 -17.09 -12.16 -4.10
N ARG A 273 -16.65 -12.15 -2.83
CA ARG A 273 -15.73 -13.14 -2.28
C ARG A 273 -16.22 -14.56 -2.55
N ALA A 274 -15.53 -15.25 -3.44
CA ALA A 274 -15.81 -16.65 -3.75
C ALA A 274 -14.67 -17.54 -3.23
N PRO A 275 -14.97 -18.74 -2.69
CA PRO A 275 -13.94 -19.64 -2.20
C PRO A 275 -12.94 -20.01 -3.31
N TYR A 276 -11.69 -20.24 -2.88
CA TYR A 276 -10.64 -20.73 -3.76
C TYR A 276 -10.94 -22.18 -4.16
N THR A 277 -11.50 -22.37 -5.35
CA THR A 277 -11.61 -23.68 -5.98
C THR A 277 -10.25 -24.05 -6.58
N ARG A 278 -9.83 -25.32 -6.50
CA ARG A 278 -8.60 -25.81 -7.17
C ARG A 278 -8.55 -25.40 -8.64
N SER A 279 -9.69 -25.45 -9.34
CA SER A 279 -9.81 -25.02 -10.74
C SER A 279 -9.49 -23.54 -10.96
N LYS A 280 -9.77 -22.64 -10.00
CA LYS A 280 -9.38 -21.23 -10.08
C LYS A 280 -7.87 -21.06 -9.90
N ILE A 281 -7.27 -21.78 -8.96
CA ILE A 281 -5.81 -21.73 -8.73
C ILE A 281 -5.07 -22.20 -9.97
N ILE A 282 -5.49 -23.33 -10.57
CA ILE A 282 -4.90 -23.83 -11.82
C ILE A 282 -5.06 -22.80 -12.93
N ARG A 283 -6.26 -22.22 -13.12
CA ARG A 283 -6.49 -21.19 -14.14
C ARG A 283 -5.62 -19.94 -13.96
N ILE A 284 -5.38 -19.53 -12.71
CA ILE A 284 -4.50 -18.41 -12.36
C ILE A 284 -3.05 -18.78 -12.73
N LEU A 285 -2.57 -19.95 -12.31
CA LEU A 285 -1.20 -20.40 -12.58
C LEU A 285 -0.94 -20.73 -14.06
N THR A 286 -1.95 -21.11 -14.84
CA THR A 286 -1.80 -21.38 -16.28
C THR A 286 -1.95 -20.11 -17.14
N SER A 287 -2.32 -18.97 -16.54
CA SER A 287 -2.46 -17.71 -17.26
C SER A 287 -1.11 -17.07 -17.55
N TRP A 288 -0.74 -16.96 -18.83
CA TRP A 288 0.49 -16.30 -19.28
C TRP A 288 0.60 -14.84 -18.79
N ARG A 289 -0.55 -14.16 -18.60
CA ARG A 289 -0.59 -12.76 -18.13
C ARG A 289 0.02 -12.61 -16.75
N ILE A 290 -0.16 -13.60 -15.88
CA ILE A 290 0.38 -13.55 -14.51
C ILE A 290 1.89 -13.71 -14.55
N TRP A 291 2.41 -14.68 -15.30
CA TRP A 291 3.85 -14.88 -15.45
C TRP A 291 4.55 -13.69 -16.09
N LEU A 292 3.96 -13.08 -17.13
CA LEU A 292 4.52 -11.88 -17.74
C LEU A 292 4.54 -10.70 -16.75
N LEU A 293 3.44 -10.47 -16.02
CA LEU A 293 3.38 -9.40 -15.02
C LEU A 293 4.34 -9.64 -13.84
N THR A 294 4.50 -10.89 -13.40
CA THR A 294 5.48 -11.27 -12.39
C THR A 294 6.90 -11.02 -12.87
N LEU A 295 7.24 -11.42 -14.11
CA LEU A 295 8.56 -11.16 -14.69
C LEU A 295 8.86 -9.66 -14.77
N LEU A 296 7.91 -8.86 -15.26
CA LEU A 296 8.02 -7.40 -15.29
C LEU A 296 8.23 -6.82 -13.89
N TYR A 297 7.49 -7.32 -12.89
CA TYR A 297 7.61 -6.87 -11.51
C TYR A 297 8.96 -7.26 -10.87
N VAL A 298 9.51 -8.43 -11.22
CA VAL A 298 10.85 -8.86 -10.81
C VAL A 298 11.91 -7.93 -11.42
N CYS A 299 11.83 -7.64 -12.73
CA CYS A 299 12.73 -6.69 -13.38
C CYS A 299 12.64 -5.29 -12.75
N PHE A 300 11.43 -4.84 -12.44
CA PHE A 300 11.21 -3.55 -11.79
C PHE A 300 11.79 -3.48 -10.37
N ASN A 301 11.63 -4.52 -9.55
CA ASN A 301 12.19 -4.52 -8.19
C ASN A 301 13.72 -4.59 -8.18
N ASN A 302 14.31 -5.29 -9.14
CA ASN A 302 15.76 -5.44 -9.24
C ASN A 302 16.45 -4.27 -9.94
N SER A 303 15.69 -3.26 -10.43
CA SER A 303 16.32 -2.03 -10.91
C SER A 303 16.95 -1.27 -9.73
N GLY A 304 18.25 -0.99 -9.84
CA GLY A 304 19.20 -0.88 -8.71
C GLY A 304 19.00 0.19 -7.64
N ILE A 305 17.91 0.96 -7.63
CA ILE A 305 17.68 2.06 -6.65
C ILE A 305 17.10 1.54 -5.33
N ASN A 306 16.26 0.50 -5.36
CA ASN A 306 15.51 0.05 -4.17
C ASN A 306 16.18 -1.12 -3.43
N SER A 307 17.06 -1.86 -4.11
CA SER A 307 17.57 -3.14 -3.60
C SER A 307 18.81 -2.99 -2.71
N GLN A 308 19.67 -2.00 -2.98
CA GLN A 308 20.91 -1.79 -2.23
C GLN A 308 21.18 -0.29 -2.09
N PRO A 309 21.65 0.19 -0.92
CA PRO A 309 22.02 1.59 -0.73
C PRO A 309 23.38 1.90 -1.37
N VAL A 310 23.54 1.61 -2.67
CA VAL A 310 24.82 1.69 -3.40
C VAL A 310 25.44 3.08 -3.29
N PHE A 311 24.62 4.13 -3.42
CA PHE A 311 25.09 5.50 -3.32
C PHE A 311 25.59 5.85 -1.90
N ALA A 312 24.88 5.43 -0.86
CA ALA A 312 25.32 5.64 0.53
C ALA A 312 26.58 4.83 0.85
N GLN A 313 26.70 3.60 0.32
CA GLN A 313 27.89 2.77 0.46
C GLN A 313 29.10 3.36 -0.27
N TYR A 314 28.89 3.95 -1.46
CA TYR A 314 29.91 4.68 -2.19
C TYR A 314 30.41 5.89 -1.39
N LEU A 315 29.50 6.71 -0.84
CA LEU A 315 29.87 7.85 0.02
C LEU A 315 30.63 7.40 1.27
N LYS A 316 30.25 6.27 1.88
CA LYS A 316 31.00 5.66 2.98
C LYS A 316 32.42 5.24 2.57
N LYS A 317 32.59 4.68 1.36
CA LYS A 317 33.91 4.31 0.81
C LYS A 317 34.80 5.53 0.57
N GLU A 318 34.21 6.62 0.06
CA GLU A 318 34.89 7.91 -0.16
C GLU A 318 35.10 8.72 1.15
N LYS A 319 34.78 8.14 2.31
CA LYS A 319 35.00 8.71 3.67
C LYS A 319 34.27 10.03 3.93
N TYR A 320 33.08 10.20 3.36
CA TYR A 320 32.19 11.31 3.72
C TYR A 320 31.72 11.20 5.18
N SER A 321 31.25 12.33 5.74
CA SER A 321 30.67 12.32 7.09
C SER A 321 29.40 11.44 7.12
N VAL A 322 29.09 10.88 8.29
CA VAL A 322 27.89 10.06 8.46
C VAL A 322 26.61 10.89 8.22
N GLU A 323 26.67 12.20 8.43
CA GLU A 323 25.56 13.11 8.12
C GLU A 323 25.35 13.23 6.60
N ASP A 324 26.42 13.46 5.84
CA ASP A 324 26.39 13.58 4.37
C ASP A 324 25.91 12.28 3.69
N ILE A 325 26.35 11.13 4.23
CA ILE A 325 25.94 9.79 3.77
C ILE A 325 24.42 9.62 3.88
N ASN A 326 23.78 10.25 4.87
CA ASN A 326 22.34 10.18 5.07
C ASN A 326 21.58 11.30 4.35
N TYR A 327 22.17 12.50 4.17
CA TYR A 327 21.53 13.63 3.50
C TYR A 327 21.52 13.51 1.97
N TYR A 328 22.65 13.20 1.33
CA TYR A 328 22.71 13.22 -0.14
C TYR A 328 21.75 12.25 -0.84
N PRO A 329 21.51 11.02 -0.34
CA PRO A 329 20.52 10.13 -0.93
C PRO A 329 19.08 10.67 -0.89
N THR A 330 18.77 11.61 0.02
CA THR A 330 17.42 12.20 0.11
C THR A 330 17.06 13.02 -1.13
N GLY A 331 18.05 13.63 -1.81
CA GLY A 331 17.83 14.37 -3.06
C GLY A 331 17.27 13.48 -4.16
N ALA A 332 17.80 12.25 -4.30
CA ALA A 332 17.27 11.28 -5.26
C ALA A 332 15.82 10.88 -4.95
N ARG A 333 15.45 10.79 -3.67
CA ARG A 333 14.07 10.51 -3.24
C ARG A 333 13.14 11.70 -3.48
N ALA A 334 13.61 12.93 -3.33
CA ALA A 334 12.84 14.12 -3.66
C ALA A 334 12.51 14.19 -5.17
N VAL A 335 13.50 13.91 -6.02
CA VAL A 335 13.28 13.80 -7.47
C VAL A 335 12.27 12.69 -7.78
N GLN A 336 12.37 11.53 -7.12
CA GLN A 336 11.40 10.45 -7.27
C GLN A 336 9.96 10.91 -6.99
N ILE A 337 9.73 11.71 -5.94
CA ILE A 337 8.39 12.22 -5.60
C ILE A 337 7.86 13.11 -6.73
N VAL A 338 8.65 14.11 -7.16
CA VAL A 338 8.26 15.06 -8.21
C VAL A 338 7.97 14.32 -9.51
N THR A 339 8.88 13.44 -9.93
CA THR A 339 8.72 12.64 -11.15
C THR A 339 7.50 11.72 -11.08
N THR A 340 7.19 11.13 -9.91
CA THR A 340 6.00 10.28 -9.73
C THR A 340 4.71 11.07 -9.91
N PHE A 341 4.62 12.28 -9.36
CA PHE A 341 3.45 13.14 -9.55
C PHE A 341 3.30 13.60 -11.00
N LEU A 342 4.41 13.98 -11.65
CA LEU A 342 4.40 14.36 -13.06
C LEU A 342 3.93 13.22 -13.96
N HIS A 343 4.42 12.00 -13.73
CA HIS A 343 3.99 10.82 -14.50
C HIS A 343 2.52 10.47 -14.24
N ALA A 344 2.06 10.56 -12.99
CA ALA A 344 0.66 10.32 -12.65
C ALA A 344 -0.25 11.34 -13.37
N TRP A 345 0.10 12.62 -13.31
CA TRP A 345 -0.64 13.69 -13.96
C TRP A 345 -0.63 13.53 -15.49
N LEU A 346 0.50 13.18 -16.09
CA LEU A 346 0.62 12.95 -17.53
C LEU A 346 -0.23 11.76 -17.99
N SER A 347 -0.21 10.65 -17.24
CA SER A 347 -0.97 9.44 -17.57
C SER A 347 -2.48 9.67 -17.52
N ASP A 348 -2.97 10.39 -16.50
CA ASP A 348 -4.41 10.59 -16.32
C ASP A 348 -4.97 11.67 -17.24
N ASN A 349 -4.17 12.71 -17.56
CA ASN A 349 -4.67 13.88 -18.28
C ASN A 349 -4.31 13.86 -19.77
N VAL A 350 -3.04 13.69 -20.12
CA VAL A 350 -2.57 13.78 -21.51
C VAL A 350 -2.84 12.49 -22.28
N LEU A 351 -2.72 11.34 -21.61
CA LEU A 351 -2.90 10.03 -22.23
C LEU A 351 -4.32 9.47 -22.08
N ASN A 352 -5.27 10.25 -21.55
CA ASN A 352 -6.67 9.85 -21.34
C ASN A 352 -6.82 8.49 -20.61
N GLY A 353 -5.92 8.18 -19.68
CA GLY A 353 -5.92 6.92 -18.94
C GLY A 353 -5.30 5.73 -19.69
N SER A 354 -4.64 5.97 -20.82
CA SER A 354 -3.73 5.00 -21.43
C SER A 354 -2.49 4.85 -20.55
N ARG A 355 -2.26 3.62 -20.10
CA ARG A 355 -1.26 3.28 -19.08
C ARG A 355 -0.04 2.57 -19.67
N TRP A 356 -0.04 2.25 -20.96
CA TRP A 356 1.04 1.46 -21.55
C TRP A 356 2.26 2.32 -21.87
N GLU A 357 2.08 3.59 -22.21
CA GLU A 357 3.14 4.52 -22.56
C GLU A 357 4.07 4.81 -21.35
N PRO A 358 3.55 5.14 -20.14
CA PRO A 358 4.39 5.31 -18.96
C PRO A 358 5.10 4.01 -18.55
N ILE A 359 4.44 2.87 -18.74
CA ILE A 359 5.03 1.55 -18.47
C ILE A 359 6.18 1.28 -19.43
N MET A 360 6.04 1.60 -20.71
CA MET A 360 7.08 1.42 -21.72
C MET A 360 8.26 2.36 -21.50
N ILE A 361 8.01 3.61 -21.10
CA ILE A 361 9.07 4.57 -20.74
C ILE A 361 9.84 4.05 -19.52
N GLY A 362 9.15 3.64 -18.46
CA GLY A 362 9.78 3.06 -17.27
C GLY A 362 10.53 1.76 -17.57
N ALA A 363 9.99 0.89 -18.43
CA ALA A 363 10.67 -0.32 -18.88
C ALA A 363 11.94 0.01 -19.68
N HIS A 364 11.87 1.00 -20.57
CA HIS A 364 13.00 1.46 -21.36
C HIS A 364 14.11 2.07 -20.49
N GLU A 365 13.77 2.96 -19.54
CA GLU A 365 14.73 3.51 -18.59
C GLU A 365 15.42 2.42 -17.77
N ASN A 366 14.65 1.42 -17.30
CA ASN A 366 15.21 0.29 -16.56
C ASN A 366 16.12 -0.56 -17.45
N LEU A 367 15.74 -0.82 -18.70
CA LEU A 367 16.56 -1.57 -19.65
C LEU A 367 17.88 -0.84 -19.95
N CYS A 368 17.82 0.47 -20.22
CA CYS A 368 18.99 1.31 -20.46
C CYS A 368 19.93 1.36 -19.24
N ARG A 369 19.41 1.33 -18.01
CA ARG A 369 20.23 1.27 -16.78
C ARG A 369 20.80 -0.13 -16.49
N SER A 370 20.16 -1.18 -17.00
CA SER A 370 20.59 -2.58 -16.79
C SER A 370 21.74 -2.97 -17.70
N ILE A 371 21.97 -2.22 -18.78
CA ILE A 371 23.14 -2.39 -19.63
C ILE A 371 24.32 -1.81 -18.85
N PRO A 372 25.31 -2.63 -18.44
CA PRO A 372 26.49 -2.11 -17.77
C PRO A 372 27.21 -1.18 -18.73
N CYS A 373 27.16 0.12 -18.48
CA CYS A 373 28.12 1.06 -19.05
C CYS A 373 29.49 0.73 -18.43
N ASN A 374 30.19 -0.22 -19.04
CA ASN A 374 31.64 -0.33 -18.91
C ASN A 374 32.23 0.90 -19.60
N LEU A 375 32.45 1.95 -18.82
CA LEU A 375 33.28 3.10 -19.17
C LEU A 375 34.11 3.50 -17.96
#